data_AF-A0A817Z5E5-F1
#
_entry.id   AF-A0A817Z5E5-F1
#
_cell.length_a   1.000
_cell.length_b   1.000
_cell.length_c   1.000
_cell.angle_alpha   90.00
_cell.angle_beta   90.00
_cell.angle_gamma   90.00
#
_symmetry.space_group_name_H-M   'P 1'
#
loop_
_entity.id
_entity.type
_entity.pdbx_description
1 polymer ?
#
loop_
_entity_poly.entity_id
_entity_poly.type
_entity_poly.pdbx_seq_one_letter_code
_entity_poly.pdbx_strand_id
1 'polypeptide(L)'
;MKFQSKRNGEKSSEGYFWVFTDSHVDVLYRNDGDPTTRCRNVSLTNMTKTNRKFGHFDCDTPRELLISTLSAAKKIDSNIDFIIWLGDATSHLAHSSDTILTVNQYFSQELRKHFRKTLVIPVLGNHDVVLKTNRSTRFIQFYNETKYNLLLNDDDALRTFLKGGYYSLNFRPLKNKPQTVLRFIALNTAMFQPQYMDYFDSNEPNEQIEWFNKTMFEAHNLNNRILLLAHVPFGINENLLYKFYHIKYEQKLLSIINQYSSNIIMCLSAHRHQDLFRVYSSLNITMGIIGHPSISPIGYLSQPSIRKYSYDRKSLILTDYEQYSLNLHAAERTQKDQWTFSYRFSSWYHQSKELTSKNLLQLIYLIRTNSFYLKRFLLTKHYTEKIVLTNHRIVQTLCALTLFNFDEFMSCTRVLEKKGVQYDNIAFNNSLESKSHTDETKKFWHEKMKHLFHLYDVDRDGSITPIDFEILADKLSTLVGQDDVKRREDYANARKTLCQEIMRADANLDGKVTLEEWLNFHENLANELRKPDTNPEVLEQISQRINTAFNMLDLNHDGYIAIDEWIKTCEFFGVDEKTAEKSFHQITEQDKLEEDRAKQLFFEYLKTDDPNHISNCCLCFL
;
A
#
# COMPACT_ATOMS: atom_id res chain seq x y z
N MET A 1 5.62 -9.52 -41.44
CA MET A 1 7.09 -9.39 -41.33
C MET A 1 7.43 -8.89 -39.94
N LYS A 2 8.03 -9.76 -39.09
CA LYS A 2 8.55 -9.39 -37.77
C LYS A 2 9.92 -8.74 -37.98
N PHE A 3 10.06 -7.45 -37.70
CA PHE A 3 11.38 -6.82 -37.58
C PHE A 3 12.00 -7.21 -36.24
N GLN A 4 12.77 -8.30 -36.24
CA GLN A 4 13.78 -8.55 -35.21
C GLN A 4 14.98 -7.65 -35.49
N SER A 5 15.03 -6.50 -34.82
CA SER A 5 16.27 -5.74 -34.66
C SER A 5 17.15 -6.47 -33.64
N LYS A 6 18.20 -7.14 -34.12
CA LYS A 6 19.36 -7.51 -33.30
C LYS A 6 20.03 -6.23 -32.82
N ARG A 7 19.68 -5.75 -31.62
CA ARG A 7 20.54 -4.82 -30.87
C ARG A 7 21.54 -5.64 -30.05
N ASN A 8 22.81 -5.28 -30.17
CA ASN A 8 23.91 -5.80 -29.37
C ASN A 8 23.54 -5.82 -27.89
N GLY A 9 23.82 -6.95 -27.21
CA GLY A 9 23.28 -7.31 -25.90
C GLY A 9 23.84 -6.53 -24.72
N GLU A 10 23.53 -5.24 -24.61
CA GLU A 10 23.58 -4.53 -23.34
C GLU A 10 22.30 -4.77 -22.55
N LYS A 11 22.41 -5.31 -21.33
CA LYS A 11 21.28 -5.35 -20.39
C LYS A 11 20.77 -3.91 -20.18
N SER A 12 19.45 -3.75 -20.05
CA SER A 12 18.80 -2.49 -19.63
C SER A 12 19.55 -1.85 -18.44
N SER A 13 19.54 -0.53 -18.31
CA SER A 13 20.10 0.14 -17.14
C SER A 13 19.32 -0.19 -15.86
N GLU A 14 18.03 -0.50 -15.97
CA GLU A 14 17.18 -0.84 -14.83
C GLU A 14 17.14 -2.35 -14.59
N GLY A 15 17.37 -2.76 -13.34
CA GLY A 15 17.25 -4.12 -12.85
C GLY A 15 16.08 -4.31 -11.91
N TYR A 16 15.67 -5.56 -11.73
CA TYR A 16 14.53 -5.93 -10.91
C TYR A 16 14.85 -7.11 -10.01
N PHE A 17 14.26 -7.15 -8.83
CA PHE A 17 14.34 -8.31 -7.93
C PHE A 17 13.05 -8.50 -7.13
N TRP A 18 12.75 -9.73 -6.76
CA TRP A 18 11.65 -10.05 -5.86
C TRP A 18 12.13 -10.16 -4.41
N VAL A 19 11.26 -9.80 -3.48
CA VAL A 19 11.39 -10.12 -2.06
C VAL A 19 10.22 -10.99 -1.62
N PHE A 20 10.55 -12.13 -1.01
CA PHE A 20 9.61 -13.05 -0.35
C PHE A 20 9.95 -13.15 1.14
N THR A 21 8.96 -13.30 2.01
CA THR A 21 9.18 -13.42 3.45
C THR A 21 8.00 -14.03 4.18
N ASP A 22 8.25 -14.53 5.40
CA ASP A 22 7.24 -14.90 6.39
C ASP A 22 6.17 -15.79 5.77
N SER A 23 6.63 -16.86 5.11
CA SER A 23 5.73 -17.79 4.45
C SER A 23 4.97 -18.63 5.45
N HIS A 24 5.58 -18.98 6.59
CA HIS A 24 4.97 -19.80 7.63
C HIS A 24 4.11 -20.94 7.08
N VAL A 25 4.68 -21.78 6.22
CA VAL A 25 3.97 -22.93 5.68
C VAL A 25 3.66 -23.89 6.81
N ASP A 26 2.39 -24.25 6.92
CA ASP A 26 1.91 -25.29 7.85
C ASP A 26 1.69 -26.60 7.09
N VAL A 27 2.57 -27.56 7.35
CA VAL A 27 2.48 -28.91 6.73
C VAL A 27 1.29 -29.72 7.24
N LEU A 28 0.68 -29.31 8.35
CA LEU A 28 -0.50 -29.92 8.95
C LEU A 28 -1.79 -29.17 8.59
N TYR A 29 -1.70 -28.12 7.75
CA TYR A 29 -2.88 -27.39 7.30
C TYR A 29 -3.86 -28.34 6.60
N ARG A 30 -5.13 -28.22 6.95
CA ARG A 30 -6.25 -28.89 6.30
C ARG A 30 -7.18 -27.88 5.68
N ASN A 31 -7.55 -28.10 4.42
CA ASN A 31 -8.49 -27.20 3.73
C ASN A 31 -9.88 -27.20 4.39
N ASP A 32 -10.31 -28.32 4.99
CA ASP A 32 -11.54 -28.43 5.77
C ASP A 32 -11.34 -28.11 7.27
N GLY A 33 -10.15 -27.61 7.64
CA GLY A 33 -9.78 -27.32 9.01
C GLY A 33 -10.53 -26.11 9.59
N ASP A 34 -10.82 -26.21 10.89
CA ASP A 34 -11.44 -25.15 11.68
C ASP A 34 -10.40 -24.05 12.00
N PRO A 35 -10.65 -22.79 11.61
CA PRO A 35 -9.78 -21.66 11.93
C PRO A 35 -9.43 -21.52 13.42
N THR A 36 -10.35 -21.91 14.33
CA THR A 36 -10.11 -21.86 15.79
C THR A 36 -9.03 -22.84 16.25
N THR A 37 -8.75 -23.87 15.45
CA THR A 37 -7.68 -24.86 15.68
C THR A 37 -6.47 -24.64 14.77
N ARG A 38 -6.28 -23.42 14.27
CA ARG A 38 -5.25 -23.07 13.27
C ARG A 38 -5.34 -23.94 12.00
N CYS A 39 -6.56 -24.32 11.62
CA CYS A 39 -6.84 -25.16 10.45
C CYS A 39 -6.18 -26.55 10.49
N ARG A 40 -5.79 -27.07 11.65
CA ARG A 40 -5.20 -28.42 11.78
C ARG A 40 -6.22 -29.52 12.07
N ASN A 41 -7.37 -29.18 12.67
CA ASN A 41 -8.43 -30.11 13.01
C ASN A 41 -9.74 -29.72 12.35
N VAL A 42 -10.60 -30.70 12.04
CA VAL A 42 -11.94 -30.45 11.49
C VAL A 42 -12.89 -30.06 12.62
N SER A 43 -13.82 -29.15 12.34
CA SER A 43 -14.85 -28.75 13.31
C SER A 43 -15.82 -29.91 13.60
N LEU A 44 -16.04 -30.22 14.87
CA LEU A 44 -16.99 -31.27 15.29
C LEU A 44 -18.45 -30.79 15.27
N THR A 45 -18.68 -29.47 15.22
CA THR A 45 -20.00 -28.84 15.38
C THR A 45 -20.53 -28.17 14.11
N ASN A 46 -19.69 -27.90 13.11
CA ASN A 46 -20.10 -27.32 11.83
C ASN A 46 -20.01 -28.37 10.70
N MET A 47 -21.17 -28.86 10.25
CA MET A 47 -21.29 -29.85 9.15
C MET A 47 -21.06 -29.26 7.74
N THR A 48 -20.85 -27.95 7.61
CA THR A 48 -20.53 -27.31 6.32
C THR A 48 -19.03 -27.41 6.03
N LYS A 49 -18.66 -28.39 5.17
CA LYS A 49 -17.29 -28.52 4.63
C LYS A 49 -16.92 -27.27 3.83
N THR A 50 -16.25 -26.33 4.46
CA THR A 50 -15.65 -25.16 3.81
C THR A 50 -14.26 -25.56 3.34
N ASN A 51 -14.04 -25.60 2.02
CA ASN A 51 -12.74 -25.91 1.43
C ASN A 51 -11.89 -24.63 1.31
N ARG A 52 -11.01 -24.40 2.29
CA ARG A 52 -10.07 -23.28 2.34
C ARG A 52 -8.77 -23.64 1.62
N LYS A 53 -8.67 -23.33 0.34
CA LYS A 53 -7.56 -23.79 -0.50
C LYS A 53 -6.30 -22.93 -0.35
N PHE A 54 -6.47 -21.62 -0.28
CA PHE A 54 -5.42 -20.61 -0.18
C PHE A 54 -5.19 -20.12 1.25
N GLY A 55 -6.11 -20.34 2.20
CA GLY A 55 -5.85 -20.13 3.63
C GLY A 55 -6.99 -19.49 4.41
N HIS A 56 -6.65 -19.03 5.60
CA HIS A 56 -7.52 -18.23 6.49
C HIS A 56 -6.65 -17.29 7.31
N PHE A 57 -7.15 -16.11 7.68
CA PHE A 57 -6.40 -15.14 8.51
C PHE A 57 -6.11 -15.61 9.95
N ASP A 58 -6.68 -16.74 10.38
CA ASP A 58 -6.39 -17.35 11.70
C ASP A 58 -5.38 -18.50 11.58
N CYS A 59 -4.95 -18.83 10.37
CA CYS A 59 -4.13 -19.99 10.07
C CYS A 59 -2.85 -19.55 9.36
N ASP A 60 -1.83 -20.38 9.53
CA ASP A 60 -0.61 -20.30 8.74
C ASP A 60 -0.84 -20.83 7.32
N THR A 61 0.17 -20.67 6.45
CA THR A 61 0.04 -20.82 5.00
C THR A 61 -0.14 -22.26 4.55
N PRO A 62 -1.19 -22.60 3.78
CA PRO A 62 -1.25 -23.87 3.06
C PRO A 62 -0.21 -23.93 1.94
N ARG A 63 0.19 -25.14 1.55
CA ARG A 63 1.16 -25.37 0.45
C ARG A 63 0.72 -24.71 -0.85
N GLU A 64 -0.58 -24.72 -1.13
CA GLU A 64 -1.20 -24.15 -2.30
C GLU A 64 -0.97 -22.65 -2.42
N LEU A 65 -1.03 -21.91 -1.31
CA LEU A 65 -0.76 -20.47 -1.31
C LEU A 65 0.73 -20.18 -1.56
N LEU A 66 1.66 -20.99 -1.02
CA LEU A 66 3.07 -20.83 -1.35
C LEU A 66 3.33 -21.07 -2.86
N ILE A 67 2.77 -22.13 -3.44
CA ILE A 67 2.90 -22.42 -4.87
C ILE A 67 2.30 -21.29 -5.70
N SER A 68 1.11 -20.82 -5.32
CA SER A 68 0.42 -19.71 -5.97
C SER A 68 1.27 -18.45 -5.96
N THR A 69 1.85 -18.10 -4.81
CA THR A 69 2.77 -16.97 -4.64
C THR A 69 3.93 -17.01 -5.64
N LEU A 70 4.65 -18.14 -5.69
CA LEU A 70 5.81 -18.28 -6.55
C LEU A 70 5.45 -18.33 -8.04
N SER A 71 4.30 -18.94 -8.36
CA SER A 71 3.75 -18.96 -9.72
C SER A 71 3.35 -17.55 -10.19
N ALA A 72 2.71 -16.78 -9.32
CA ALA A 72 2.31 -15.40 -9.60
C ALA A 72 3.52 -14.50 -9.82
N ALA A 73 4.51 -14.53 -8.93
CA ALA A 73 5.74 -13.75 -9.08
C ALA A 73 6.43 -14.04 -10.43
N LYS A 74 6.55 -15.32 -10.79
CA LYS A 74 7.12 -15.76 -12.07
C LYS A 74 6.30 -15.30 -13.27
N LYS A 75 4.96 -15.33 -13.17
CA LYS A 75 4.04 -14.92 -14.23
C LYS A 75 4.06 -13.41 -14.43
N ILE A 76 4.12 -12.63 -13.35
CA ILE A 76 4.19 -11.17 -13.36
C ILE A 76 5.52 -10.73 -13.96
N ASP A 77 6.63 -11.24 -13.44
CA ASP A 77 7.96 -10.91 -13.95
C ASP A 77 8.98 -12.01 -13.64
N SER A 78 9.44 -12.68 -14.70
CA SER A 78 10.51 -13.67 -14.62
C SER A 78 11.87 -13.12 -15.02
N ASN A 79 11.94 -11.88 -15.52
CA ASN A 79 13.17 -11.23 -15.98
C ASN A 79 13.79 -10.38 -14.86
N ILE A 80 14.17 -11.06 -13.79
CA ILE A 80 14.76 -10.48 -12.58
C ILE A 80 16.25 -10.84 -12.48
N ASP A 81 17.01 -10.01 -11.79
CA ASP A 81 18.44 -10.23 -11.57
C ASP A 81 18.70 -11.18 -10.39
N PHE A 82 17.91 -11.07 -9.33
CA PHE A 82 18.01 -11.90 -8.13
C PHE A 82 16.68 -11.93 -7.35
N ILE A 83 16.63 -12.77 -6.31
CA ILE A 83 15.53 -12.88 -5.35
C ILE A 83 16.12 -12.78 -3.95
N ILE A 84 15.46 -12.05 -3.07
CA ILE A 84 15.76 -12.07 -1.64
C ILE A 84 14.64 -12.84 -0.94
N TRP A 85 15.00 -13.80 -0.10
CA TRP A 85 14.08 -14.49 0.79
C TRP A 85 14.45 -14.16 2.23
N LEU A 86 13.62 -13.38 2.92
CA LEU A 86 13.94 -12.86 4.25
C LEU A 86 13.60 -13.82 5.41
N GLY A 87 13.37 -15.11 5.15
CA GLY A 87 13.20 -16.13 6.19
C GLY A 87 11.75 -16.40 6.61
N ASP A 88 11.62 -17.10 7.74
CA ASP A 88 10.40 -17.64 8.34
C ASP A 88 9.61 -18.53 7.37
N ALA A 89 10.21 -19.68 7.05
CA ALA A 89 9.57 -20.72 6.28
C ALA A 89 8.44 -21.39 7.07
N THR A 90 8.67 -21.60 8.36
CA THR A 90 7.94 -22.59 9.18
C THR A 90 6.77 -21.97 9.95
N SER A 91 5.64 -22.68 10.06
CA SER A 91 4.47 -22.27 10.85
C SER A 91 4.80 -21.94 12.31
N HIS A 92 4.01 -21.07 12.94
CA HIS A 92 4.15 -20.64 14.34
C HIS A 92 4.03 -21.78 15.36
N LEU A 93 3.31 -22.85 14.99
CA LEU A 93 3.10 -24.04 15.83
C LEU A 93 4.11 -25.16 15.57
N ALA A 94 5.12 -24.94 14.74
CA ALA A 94 6.17 -25.92 14.53
C ALA A 94 7.25 -25.78 15.60
N HIS A 95 7.44 -26.85 16.37
CA HIS A 95 8.42 -26.89 17.46
C HIS A 95 9.40 -28.07 17.34
N SER A 96 9.34 -28.83 16.25
CA SER A 96 10.31 -29.90 15.98
C SER A 96 11.28 -29.50 14.87
N SER A 97 12.55 -29.87 15.06
CA SER A 97 13.62 -29.66 14.10
C SER A 97 13.30 -30.27 12.74
N ASP A 98 12.71 -31.47 12.73
CA ASP A 98 12.30 -32.14 11.49
C ASP A 98 11.29 -31.33 10.68
N THR A 99 10.31 -30.69 11.35
CA THR A 99 9.32 -29.85 10.68
C THR A 99 9.98 -28.61 10.09
N ILE A 100 10.87 -27.95 10.84
CA ILE A 100 11.61 -26.76 10.40
C ILE A 100 12.45 -27.10 9.16
N LEU A 101 13.21 -28.19 9.22
CA LEU A 101 14.07 -28.64 8.12
C LEU A 101 13.24 -29.05 6.90
N THR A 102 12.14 -29.79 7.09
CA THR A 102 11.25 -30.23 6.00
C THR A 102 10.61 -29.04 5.28
N VAL A 103 10.13 -28.04 6.02
CA VAL A 103 9.48 -26.86 5.43
C VAL A 103 10.48 -25.98 4.69
N ASN A 104 11.65 -25.73 5.30
CA ASN A 104 12.73 -24.99 4.64
C ASN A 104 13.25 -25.73 3.39
N GLN A 105 13.30 -27.06 3.42
CA GLN A 105 13.60 -27.88 2.24
C GLN A 105 12.57 -27.68 1.14
N TYR A 106 11.28 -27.76 1.49
CA TYR A 106 10.19 -27.61 0.54
C TYR A 106 10.22 -26.23 -0.13
N PHE A 107 10.40 -25.15 0.64
CA PHE A 107 10.49 -23.80 0.08
C PHE A 107 11.73 -23.66 -0.82
N SER A 108 12.90 -24.15 -0.40
CA SER A 108 14.12 -24.11 -1.22
C SER A 108 13.94 -24.80 -2.57
N GLN A 109 13.28 -25.95 -2.58
CA GLN A 109 12.97 -26.70 -3.80
C GLN A 109 11.97 -25.97 -4.68
N GLU A 110 10.88 -25.42 -4.12
CA GLU A 110 9.88 -24.69 -4.89
C GLU A 110 10.44 -23.38 -5.47
N LEU A 111 11.29 -22.65 -4.73
CA LEU A 111 12.02 -21.48 -5.26
C LEU A 111 12.88 -21.89 -6.46
N ARG A 112 13.67 -22.96 -6.33
CA ARG A 112 14.53 -23.43 -7.43
C ARG A 112 13.74 -23.94 -8.62
N LYS A 113 12.60 -24.59 -8.40
CA LYS A 113 11.69 -25.07 -9.44
C LYS A 113 11.08 -23.92 -10.23
N HIS A 114 10.62 -22.87 -9.55
CA HIS A 114 10.03 -21.69 -10.19
C HIS A 114 11.10 -20.82 -10.87
N PHE A 115 12.23 -20.59 -10.19
CA PHE A 115 13.30 -19.67 -10.59
C PHE A 115 14.64 -20.39 -10.78
N ARG A 116 14.70 -21.29 -11.77
CA ARG A 116 15.81 -22.24 -12.01
C ARG A 116 17.21 -21.65 -11.95
N LYS A 117 17.44 -20.50 -12.61
CA LYS A 117 18.78 -19.91 -12.77
C LYS A 117 18.97 -18.59 -12.01
N THR A 118 17.93 -18.13 -11.31
CA THR A 118 17.99 -16.86 -10.60
C THR A 118 18.79 -17.03 -9.31
N LEU A 119 19.64 -16.04 -9.00
CA LEU A 119 20.32 -15.96 -7.71
C LEU A 119 19.30 -15.75 -6.60
N VAL A 120 19.38 -16.53 -5.53
CA VAL A 120 18.52 -16.40 -4.35
C VAL A 120 19.42 -16.08 -3.16
N ILE A 121 19.06 -15.04 -2.40
CA ILE A 121 19.75 -14.62 -1.19
C ILE A 121 18.82 -14.92 0.00
N PRO A 122 18.90 -16.13 0.59
CA PRO A 122 18.09 -16.49 1.76
C PRO A 122 18.66 -15.89 3.06
N VAL A 123 17.78 -15.53 3.98
CA VAL A 123 18.07 -15.11 5.35
C VAL A 123 17.31 -16.04 6.29
N LEU A 124 17.89 -16.37 7.45
CA LEU A 124 17.18 -17.16 8.45
C LEU A 124 16.25 -16.26 9.26
N GLY A 125 15.00 -16.70 9.40
CA GLY A 125 14.07 -16.12 10.34
C GLY A 125 14.12 -16.78 11.71
N ASN A 126 13.37 -16.25 12.67
CA ASN A 126 13.37 -16.77 14.03
C ASN A 126 12.64 -18.12 14.13
N HIS A 127 11.67 -18.39 13.26
CA HIS A 127 11.01 -19.70 13.14
C HIS A 127 11.82 -20.72 12.31
N ASP A 128 12.98 -20.34 11.78
CA ASP A 128 13.91 -21.25 11.08
C ASP A 128 15.03 -21.78 11.99
N VAL A 129 15.06 -21.37 13.27
CA VAL A 129 16.06 -21.82 14.24
C VAL A 129 15.82 -23.28 14.61
N VAL A 130 16.72 -24.16 14.17
CA VAL A 130 16.66 -25.59 14.50
C VAL A 130 16.92 -25.81 15.99
N LEU A 131 15.93 -26.38 16.68
CA LEU A 131 15.97 -26.56 18.13
C LEU A 131 16.79 -27.81 18.50
N LYS A 132 17.45 -27.80 19.67
CA LYS A 132 18.08 -28.99 20.29
C LYS A 132 19.15 -29.71 19.45
N THR A 133 19.78 -29.06 18.47
CA THR A 133 20.88 -29.63 17.68
C THR A 133 22.26 -29.26 18.23
N ASN A 134 23.27 -30.08 17.92
CA ASN A 134 24.65 -29.78 18.28
C ASN A 134 25.10 -28.45 17.65
N ARG A 135 25.65 -27.56 18.48
CA ARG A 135 26.05 -26.20 18.13
C ARG A 135 26.95 -26.14 16.91
N SER A 136 27.95 -27.01 16.84
CA SER A 136 28.95 -27.02 15.77
C SER A 136 28.43 -27.54 14.44
N THR A 137 27.28 -28.22 14.44
CA THR A 137 26.75 -28.89 13.24
C THR A 137 25.38 -28.37 12.82
N ARG A 138 24.69 -27.54 13.59
CA ARG A 138 23.30 -27.13 13.28
C ARG A 138 23.16 -26.46 11.91
N PHE A 139 24.08 -25.57 11.54
CA PHE A 139 24.02 -24.85 10.26
C PHE A 139 24.48 -25.74 9.11
N ILE A 140 25.38 -26.70 9.37
CA ILE A 140 25.76 -27.76 8.43
C ILE A 140 24.56 -28.67 8.16
N GLN A 141 23.88 -29.11 9.21
CA GLN A 141 22.67 -29.90 9.14
C GLN A 141 21.59 -29.15 8.37
N PHE A 142 21.30 -27.91 8.77
CA PHE A 142 20.34 -27.05 8.10
C PHE A 142 20.68 -26.92 6.62
N TYR A 143 21.92 -26.57 6.26
CA TYR A 143 22.33 -26.41 4.86
C TYR A 143 22.07 -27.67 4.01
N ASN A 144 22.43 -28.83 4.55
CA ASN A 144 22.35 -30.11 3.84
C ASN A 144 20.92 -30.66 3.71
N GLU A 145 20.14 -30.58 4.78
CA GLU A 145 18.78 -31.13 4.83
C GLU A 145 17.79 -30.23 4.11
N THR A 146 17.92 -28.91 4.24
CA THR A 146 17.05 -27.95 3.56
C THR A 146 17.39 -27.74 2.08
N LYS A 147 18.44 -28.41 1.58
CA LYS A 147 18.93 -28.22 0.20
C LYS A 147 19.26 -26.76 -0.11
N TYR A 148 19.78 -26.03 0.89
CA TYR A 148 20.22 -24.64 0.70
C TYR A 148 21.35 -24.51 -0.31
N ASN A 149 22.08 -25.59 -0.61
CA ASN A 149 23.03 -25.65 -1.73
C ASN A 149 22.38 -25.37 -3.10
N LEU A 150 21.06 -25.57 -3.22
CA LEU A 150 20.31 -25.14 -4.41
C LEU A 150 20.20 -23.62 -4.48
N LEU A 151 20.31 -22.88 -3.38
CA LEU A 151 20.09 -21.44 -3.28
C LEU A 151 21.41 -20.68 -3.13
N LEU A 152 22.21 -21.05 -2.12
CA LEU A 152 23.46 -20.43 -1.74
C LEU A 152 24.63 -21.36 -2.14
N ASN A 153 25.27 -21.05 -3.26
CA ASN A 153 26.40 -21.82 -3.80
C ASN A 153 27.59 -20.88 -4.10
N ASP A 154 28.07 -20.22 -3.05
CA ASP A 154 29.26 -19.36 -3.06
C ASP A 154 30.14 -19.75 -1.86
N ASP A 155 31.42 -20.01 -2.08
CA ASP A 155 32.29 -20.64 -1.09
C ASP A 155 32.53 -19.75 0.14
N ASP A 156 32.70 -18.44 -0.06
CA ASP A 156 32.93 -17.49 1.03
C ASP A 156 31.65 -17.27 1.85
N ALA A 157 30.51 -17.17 1.17
CA ALA A 157 29.21 -17.10 1.82
C ALA A 157 28.90 -18.37 2.60
N LEU A 158 29.16 -19.55 2.01
CA LEU A 158 28.94 -20.84 2.65
C LEU A 158 29.79 -20.99 3.91
N ARG A 159 31.08 -20.63 3.86
CA ARG A 159 31.98 -20.71 5.02
C ARG A 159 31.44 -19.98 6.24
N THR A 160 30.86 -18.80 6.05
CA THR A 160 30.30 -17.98 7.14
C THR A 160 28.89 -18.44 7.54
N PHE A 161 28.07 -18.86 6.58
CA PHE A 161 26.76 -19.44 6.84
C PHE A 161 26.87 -20.69 7.73
N LEU A 162 27.80 -21.60 7.43
CA LEU A 162 28.02 -22.81 8.23
C LEU A 162 28.51 -22.51 9.65
N LYS A 163 29.08 -21.32 9.89
CA LYS A 163 29.53 -20.89 11.22
C LYS A 163 28.39 -20.34 12.08
N GLY A 164 27.49 -19.53 11.50
CA GLY A 164 26.50 -18.79 12.30
C GLY A 164 25.18 -18.46 11.61
N GLY A 165 24.92 -18.97 10.41
CA GLY A 165 23.72 -18.66 9.63
C GLY A 165 23.69 -17.26 9.03
N TYR A 166 24.81 -16.52 9.10
CA TYR A 166 25.00 -15.20 8.50
C TYR A 166 26.09 -15.26 7.43
N TYR A 167 26.03 -14.38 6.44
CA TYR A 167 27.03 -14.34 5.36
C TYR A 167 27.00 -13.03 4.58
N SER A 168 27.99 -12.83 3.71
CA SER A 168 27.99 -11.76 2.71
C SER A 168 28.17 -12.32 1.32
N LEU A 169 27.52 -11.72 0.32
CA LEU A 169 27.60 -12.15 -1.07
C LEU A 169 27.78 -10.94 -1.99
N ASN A 170 28.75 -11.00 -2.90
CA ASN A 170 28.98 -9.95 -3.89
C ASN A 170 28.21 -10.25 -5.18
N PHE A 171 27.49 -9.25 -5.67
CA PHE A 171 26.76 -9.31 -6.92
C PHE A 171 27.17 -8.17 -7.85
N ARG A 172 27.44 -8.52 -9.12
CA ARG A 172 27.84 -7.57 -10.17
C ARG A 172 26.76 -7.55 -11.24
N PRO A 173 25.88 -6.54 -11.25
CA PRO A 173 24.77 -6.50 -12.21
C PRO A 173 25.25 -6.29 -13.65
N LEU A 174 26.40 -5.65 -13.84
CA LEU A 174 26.98 -5.32 -15.14
C LEU A 174 28.35 -5.99 -15.29
N LYS A 175 28.45 -6.99 -16.17
CA LYS A 175 29.71 -7.72 -16.42
C LYS A 175 30.83 -6.81 -16.92
N ASN A 176 30.49 -5.78 -17.68
CA ASN A 176 31.46 -4.84 -18.28
C ASN A 176 31.90 -3.72 -17.34
N LYS A 177 31.38 -3.67 -16.09
CA LYS A 177 31.76 -2.71 -15.05
C LYS A 177 32.07 -3.46 -13.74
N PRO A 178 33.21 -4.18 -13.67
CA PRO A 178 33.53 -5.04 -12.53
C PRO A 178 33.66 -4.29 -11.18
N GLN A 179 33.86 -2.98 -11.22
CA GLN A 179 33.93 -2.08 -10.06
C GLN A 179 32.58 -1.78 -9.41
N THR A 180 31.45 -1.98 -10.11
CA THR A 180 30.12 -1.75 -9.55
C THR A 180 29.66 -3.02 -8.83
N VAL A 181 29.89 -3.06 -7.51
CA VAL A 181 29.59 -4.23 -6.66
C VAL A 181 28.47 -3.90 -5.67
N LEU A 182 27.39 -4.67 -5.76
CA LEU A 182 26.35 -4.74 -4.75
C LEU A 182 26.69 -5.89 -3.79
N ARG A 183 26.99 -5.57 -2.52
CA ARG A 183 27.25 -6.56 -1.48
C ARG A 183 25.98 -6.77 -0.66
N PHE A 184 25.45 -7.98 -0.66
CA PHE A 184 24.44 -8.40 0.29
C PHE A 184 25.14 -8.76 1.61
N ILE A 185 24.60 -8.30 2.73
CA ILE A 185 25.03 -8.73 4.06
C ILE A 185 23.79 -9.27 4.76
N ALA A 186 23.71 -10.60 4.86
CA ALA A 186 22.62 -11.32 5.50
C ALA A 186 22.98 -11.60 6.96
N LEU A 187 22.30 -10.93 7.88
CA LEU A 187 22.45 -11.13 9.30
C LEU A 187 21.52 -12.26 9.78
N ASN A 188 22.03 -13.14 10.63
CA ASN A 188 21.17 -13.99 11.45
C ASN A 188 20.74 -13.18 12.67
N THR A 189 19.57 -12.56 12.59
CA THR A 189 19.09 -11.65 13.64
C THR A 189 18.38 -12.37 14.78
N ALA A 190 18.04 -13.65 14.61
CA ALA A 190 17.38 -14.45 15.64
C ALA A 190 18.23 -14.53 16.92
N MET A 191 19.56 -14.59 16.80
CA MET A 191 20.47 -14.65 17.95
C MET A 191 20.53 -13.38 18.81
N PHE A 192 19.99 -12.26 18.30
CA PHE A 192 19.90 -11.03 19.07
C PHE A 192 18.55 -10.88 19.78
N GLN A 193 17.55 -11.70 19.45
CA GLN A 193 16.25 -11.66 20.09
C GLN A 193 16.31 -12.28 21.50
N PRO A 194 15.81 -11.59 22.53
CA PRO A 194 15.79 -12.14 23.89
C PRO A 194 15.15 -13.52 23.98
N GLN A 195 14.11 -13.81 23.19
CA GLN A 195 13.40 -15.09 23.22
C GLN A 195 14.21 -16.27 22.66
N TYR A 196 15.22 -15.99 21.82
CA TYR A 196 15.98 -17.03 21.12
C TYR A 196 17.43 -17.12 21.57
N MET A 197 17.91 -16.19 22.41
CA MET A 197 19.30 -16.15 22.88
C MET A 197 19.77 -17.48 23.50
N ASP A 198 18.90 -18.19 24.22
CA ASP A 198 19.24 -19.47 24.87
C ASP A 198 19.52 -20.62 23.88
N TYR A 199 19.11 -20.47 22.61
CA TYR A 199 19.44 -21.41 21.54
C TYR A 199 20.81 -21.15 20.92
N PHE A 200 21.50 -20.09 21.33
CA PHE A 200 22.84 -19.73 20.86
C PHE A 200 23.84 -19.77 22.01
N ASP A 201 25.10 -20.03 21.68
CA ASP A 201 26.20 -19.84 22.61
C ASP A 201 26.38 -18.35 22.90
N SER A 202 26.79 -17.99 24.12
CA SER A 202 26.95 -16.60 24.51
C SER A 202 28.01 -15.86 23.69
N ASN A 203 28.92 -16.59 23.03
CA ASN A 203 29.92 -16.01 22.13
C ASN A 203 29.40 -15.74 20.72
N GLU A 204 28.45 -16.53 20.20
CA GLU A 204 28.01 -16.44 18.80
C GLU A 204 27.49 -15.05 18.38
N PRO A 205 26.65 -14.36 19.19
CA PRO A 205 26.28 -12.98 18.88
C PRO A 205 27.48 -12.04 18.75
N ASN A 206 28.52 -12.20 19.58
CA ASN A 206 29.71 -11.35 19.49
C ASN A 206 30.56 -11.71 18.27
N GLU A 207 30.64 -12.99 17.90
CA GLU A 207 31.35 -13.42 16.69
C GLU A 207 30.68 -12.87 15.42
N GLN A 208 29.34 -12.87 15.34
CA GLN A 208 28.63 -12.24 14.23
C GLN A 208 28.88 -10.73 14.20
N ILE A 209 28.88 -10.06 15.36
CA ILE A 209 29.15 -8.61 15.44
C ILE A 209 30.57 -8.28 14.97
N GLU A 210 31.58 -9.07 15.37
CA GLU A 210 32.96 -8.91 14.92
C GLU A 210 33.09 -9.14 13.41
N TRP A 211 32.50 -10.22 12.91
CA TRP A 211 32.43 -10.51 11.48
C TRP A 211 31.72 -9.38 10.71
N PHE A 212 30.62 -8.86 11.24
CA PHE A 212 29.86 -7.78 10.62
C PHE A 212 30.70 -6.51 10.54
N ASN A 213 31.40 -6.13 11.62
CA ASN A 213 32.31 -4.98 11.60
C ASN A 213 33.40 -5.12 10.52
N LYS A 214 34.05 -6.29 10.47
CA LYS A 214 35.08 -6.57 9.45
C LYS A 214 34.50 -6.50 8.02
N THR A 215 33.33 -7.08 7.81
CA THR A 215 32.65 -7.12 6.51
C THR A 215 32.24 -5.72 6.05
N MET A 216 31.74 -4.88 6.96
CA MET A 216 31.39 -3.49 6.68
C MET A 216 32.65 -2.65 6.37
N PHE A 217 33.73 -2.84 7.13
CA PHE A 217 35.03 -2.19 6.88
C PHE A 217 35.60 -2.55 5.50
N GLU A 218 35.60 -3.84 5.14
CA GLU A 218 36.03 -4.28 3.81
C GLU A 218 35.16 -3.68 2.71
N ALA A 219 33.84 -3.66 2.89
CA ALA A 219 32.91 -3.09 1.92
C ALA A 219 33.14 -1.58 1.74
N HIS A 220 33.43 -0.87 2.83
CA HIS A 220 33.76 0.55 2.81
C HIS A 220 35.04 0.81 2.01
N ASN A 221 36.13 0.09 2.29
CA ASN A 221 37.41 0.26 1.61
C ASN A 221 37.35 -0.09 0.11
N LEU A 222 36.50 -1.03 -0.26
CA LEU A 222 36.27 -1.43 -1.65
C LEU A 222 35.18 -0.59 -2.35
N ASN A 223 34.59 0.38 -1.65
CA ASN A 223 33.48 1.20 -2.13
C ASN A 223 32.27 0.40 -2.63
N ASN A 224 32.02 -0.76 -2.02
CA ASN A 224 30.86 -1.59 -2.31
C ASN A 224 29.60 -0.90 -1.79
N ARG A 225 28.49 -1.02 -2.53
CA ARG A 225 27.17 -0.59 -2.04
C ARG A 225 26.48 -1.78 -1.38
N ILE A 226 25.80 -1.54 -0.27
CA ILE A 226 25.33 -2.60 0.64
C ILE A 226 23.81 -2.62 0.68
N LEU A 227 23.23 -3.80 0.44
CA LEU A 227 21.88 -4.12 0.93
C LEU A 227 22.03 -4.96 2.18
N LEU A 228 21.63 -4.38 3.32
CA LEU A 228 21.62 -5.06 4.60
C LEU A 228 20.32 -5.86 4.71
N LEU A 229 20.42 -7.14 5.06
CA LEU A 229 19.28 -8.03 5.15
C LEU A 229 19.18 -8.57 6.58
N ALA A 230 17.99 -8.43 7.16
CA ALA A 230 17.70 -8.80 8.53
C ALA A 230 16.29 -9.36 8.56
N HIS A 231 16.07 -10.56 9.10
CA HIS A 231 14.69 -11.04 9.23
C HIS A 231 13.94 -10.18 10.26
N VAL A 232 14.42 -10.18 11.50
CA VAL A 232 13.88 -9.38 12.59
C VAL A 232 14.42 -7.95 12.42
N PRO A 233 13.58 -6.90 12.40
CA PRO A 233 14.05 -5.53 12.23
C PRO A 233 14.76 -4.98 13.48
N PHE A 234 15.52 -3.91 13.29
CA PHE A 234 16.07 -3.09 14.39
C PHE A 234 14.96 -2.27 15.07
N GLY A 235 15.18 -1.89 16.33
CA GLY A 235 14.32 -1.02 17.11
C GLY A 235 13.24 -1.77 17.89
N ILE A 236 12.02 -1.22 17.86
CA ILE A 236 10.94 -1.62 18.77
C ILE A 236 9.68 -2.08 18.05
N ASN A 237 8.97 -2.99 18.70
CA ASN A 237 7.58 -3.28 18.39
C ASN A 237 6.68 -2.28 19.14
N GLU A 238 6.15 -1.31 18.41
CA GLU A 238 5.26 -0.26 18.89
C GLU A 238 3.86 -0.75 19.27
N ASN A 239 3.41 -1.89 18.71
CA ASN A 239 2.10 -2.47 19.02
C ASN A 239 2.14 -3.31 20.30
N LEU A 240 3.24 -4.04 20.49
CA LEU A 240 3.43 -4.98 21.61
C LEU A 240 4.40 -4.47 22.68
N LEU A 241 4.98 -3.29 22.48
CA LEU A 241 5.83 -2.56 23.41
C LEU A 241 7.06 -3.33 23.92
N TYR A 242 7.80 -3.94 23.01
CA TYR A 242 9.08 -4.60 23.32
C TYR A 242 10.18 -4.24 22.32
N LYS A 243 11.45 -4.39 22.72
CA LYS A 243 12.62 -4.25 21.84
C LYS A 243 12.85 -5.55 21.07
N PHE A 244 13.06 -5.47 19.77
CA PHE A 244 13.34 -6.68 18.99
C PHE A 244 14.62 -7.36 19.43
N TYR A 245 15.65 -6.58 19.75
CA TYR A 245 16.96 -7.09 20.13
C TYR A 245 17.27 -6.81 21.59
N HIS A 246 18.13 -7.65 22.17
CA HIS A 246 18.78 -7.35 23.43
C HIS A 246 19.68 -6.11 23.26
N ILE A 247 19.50 -5.11 24.12
CA ILE A 247 20.08 -3.76 23.98
C ILE A 247 21.61 -3.75 23.79
N LYS A 248 22.32 -4.65 24.49
CA LYS A 248 23.78 -4.84 24.37
C LYS A 248 24.24 -5.10 22.93
N TYR A 249 23.48 -5.88 22.17
CA TYR A 249 23.85 -6.24 20.80
C TYR A 249 23.37 -5.19 19.79
N GLU A 250 22.17 -4.66 20.00
CA GLU A 250 21.62 -3.59 19.15
C GLU A 250 22.54 -2.37 19.12
N GLN A 251 23.03 -1.91 20.27
CA GLN A 251 23.94 -0.76 20.35
C GLN A 251 25.24 -1.00 19.58
N LYS A 252 25.82 -2.21 19.66
CA LYS A 252 27.04 -2.55 18.92
C LYS A 252 26.79 -2.57 17.41
N LEU A 253 25.68 -3.17 16.97
CA LEU A 253 25.31 -3.22 15.54
C LEU A 253 25.04 -1.81 15.00
N LEU A 254 24.26 -0.99 15.72
CA LEU A 254 23.97 0.39 15.32
C LEU A 254 25.24 1.26 15.30
N SER A 255 26.20 1.03 16.20
CA SER A 255 27.50 1.70 16.17
C SER A 255 28.29 1.38 14.90
N ILE A 256 28.30 0.12 14.47
CA ILE A 256 28.95 -0.31 13.22
C ILE A 256 28.22 0.30 12.01
N ILE A 257 26.88 0.22 12.00
CA ILE A 257 26.06 0.84 10.96
C ILE A 257 26.33 2.34 10.86
N ASN A 258 26.45 3.03 11.98
CA ASN A 258 26.77 4.45 12.01
C ASN A 258 28.09 4.74 11.29
N GLN A 259 29.13 3.96 11.58
CA GLN A 259 30.45 4.12 10.98
C GLN A 259 30.47 3.94 9.46
N TYR A 260 29.62 3.07 8.91
CA TYR A 260 29.68 2.66 7.49
C TYR A 260 28.39 2.92 6.70
N SER A 261 27.51 3.78 7.23
CA SER A 261 26.17 4.04 6.68
C SER A 261 26.16 4.57 5.25
N SER A 262 27.21 5.29 4.81
CA SER A 262 27.32 5.83 3.45
C SER A 262 27.36 4.73 2.38
N ASN A 263 27.82 3.53 2.72
CA ASN A 263 27.81 2.37 1.83
C ASN A 263 26.42 1.69 1.78
N ILE A 264 25.59 1.86 2.81
CA ILE A 264 24.28 1.19 2.92
C ILE A 264 23.26 1.90 2.05
N ILE A 265 22.67 1.14 1.12
CA ILE A 265 21.56 1.61 0.28
C ILE A 265 20.26 1.60 1.10
N MET A 266 19.97 0.45 1.72
CA MET A 266 18.76 0.18 2.47
C MET A 266 18.96 -1.06 3.35
N CYS A 267 18.26 -1.14 4.47
CA CYS A 267 18.03 -2.38 5.19
C CYS A 267 16.67 -2.97 4.81
N LEU A 268 16.61 -4.23 4.37
CA LEU A 268 15.37 -4.94 4.07
C LEU A 268 15.06 -5.91 5.20
N SER A 269 13.86 -5.80 5.77
CA SER A 269 13.44 -6.59 6.93
C SER A 269 12.03 -7.16 6.85
N ALA A 270 11.73 -8.06 7.78
CA ALA A 270 10.58 -8.96 7.79
C ALA A 270 9.97 -9.05 9.21
N HIS A 271 9.47 -10.22 9.62
CA HIS A 271 9.04 -10.59 10.98
C HIS A 271 7.72 -9.95 11.44
N ARG A 272 7.44 -8.72 10.99
CA ARG A 272 6.27 -7.95 11.43
C ARG A 272 5.01 -8.22 10.64
N HIS A 273 5.11 -8.89 9.50
CA HIS A 273 3.99 -9.22 8.61
C HIS A 273 3.22 -7.98 8.13
N GLN A 274 3.84 -6.81 8.22
CA GLN A 274 3.23 -5.52 7.95
C GLN A 274 4.09 -4.74 6.98
N ASP A 275 3.43 -4.02 6.08
CA ASP A 275 4.06 -3.07 5.20
C ASP A 275 4.43 -1.79 5.97
N LEU A 276 5.72 -1.56 6.18
CA LEU A 276 6.18 -0.38 6.91
C LEU A 276 7.58 0.00 6.48
N PHE A 277 7.97 1.23 6.79
CA PHE A 277 9.35 1.65 6.73
C PHE A 277 9.69 2.47 7.97
N ARG A 278 10.99 2.49 8.28
CA ARG A 278 11.57 3.25 9.38
C ARG A 278 12.88 3.86 8.94
N VAL A 279 13.31 4.88 9.65
CA VAL A 279 14.61 5.49 9.43
C VAL A 279 15.33 5.58 10.76
N TYR A 280 16.44 4.87 10.87
CA TYR A 280 17.40 5.10 11.93
C TYR A 280 18.22 6.34 11.57
N SER A 281 18.18 7.36 12.43
CA SER A 281 18.91 8.61 12.24
C SER A 281 19.72 8.97 13.48
N SER A 282 21.01 9.23 13.31
CA SER A 282 21.90 9.68 14.39
C SER A 282 22.89 10.71 13.86
N LEU A 283 22.92 11.91 14.45
CA LEU A 283 23.74 13.06 14.04
C LEU A 283 23.59 13.40 12.54
N ASN A 284 24.43 12.83 11.68
CA ASN A 284 24.49 13.06 10.23
C ASN A 284 24.28 11.78 9.40
N ILE A 285 23.83 10.70 10.04
CA ILE A 285 23.71 9.37 9.46
C ILE A 285 22.24 9.00 9.34
N THR A 286 21.87 8.39 8.21
CA THR A 286 20.50 7.97 7.93
C THR A 286 20.50 6.59 7.28
N MET A 287 19.95 5.59 7.96
CA MET A 287 19.70 4.25 7.41
C MET A 287 18.19 4.02 7.31
N GLY A 288 17.69 3.89 6.09
CA GLY A 288 16.33 3.43 5.84
C GLY A 288 16.20 1.93 6.09
N ILE A 289 15.04 1.53 6.63
CA ILE A 289 14.66 0.15 6.86
C ILE A 289 13.27 -0.05 6.25
N ILE A 290 13.12 -1.05 5.40
CA ILE A 290 11.83 -1.39 4.79
C ILE A 290 11.39 -2.76 5.33
N GLY A 291 10.28 -2.75 6.08
CA GLY A 291 9.55 -3.92 6.51
C GLY A 291 8.63 -4.44 5.40
N HIS A 292 8.56 -5.76 5.28
CA HIS A 292 7.77 -6.43 4.25
C HIS A 292 6.54 -7.11 4.87
N PRO A 293 5.36 -7.01 4.23
CA PRO A 293 4.22 -7.85 4.56
C PRO A 293 4.52 -9.32 4.23
N SER A 294 3.81 -10.22 4.90
CA SER A 294 4.04 -11.67 4.84
C SER A 294 3.31 -12.32 3.67
N ILE A 295 3.79 -13.50 3.27
CA ILE A 295 2.98 -14.42 2.47
C ILE A 295 1.89 -15.05 3.35
N SER A 296 2.19 -15.32 4.63
CA SER A 296 1.20 -15.82 5.58
C SER A 296 0.12 -14.78 5.88
N PRO A 297 -1.17 -15.14 5.79
CA PRO A 297 -2.27 -14.24 6.16
C PRO A 297 -2.51 -14.18 7.68
N ILE A 298 -1.78 -14.96 8.47
CA ILE A 298 -2.06 -15.12 9.91
C ILE A 298 -2.10 -13.78 10.66
N GLY A 299 -3.10 -13.64 11.53
CA GLY A 299 -3.24 -12.50 12.45
C GLY A 299 -3.88 -11.25 11.84
N TYR A 300 -4.46 -11.32 10.63
CA TYR A 300 -5.12 -10.18 9.97
C TYR A 300 -4.19 -8.96 9.78
N LEU A 301 -2.88 -9.18 9.75
CA LEU A 301 -1.87 -8.10 9.68
C LEU A 301 -1.71 -7.57 8.25
N SER A 302 -1.77 -8.46 7.27
CA SER A 302 -1.74 -8.14 5.83
C SER A 302 -2.47 -9.21 5.02
N GLN A 303 -2.80 -8.89 3.77
CA GLN A 303 -3.08 -9.92 2.76
C GLN A 303 -1.79 -10.65 2.42
N PRO A 304 -1.86 -11.91 1.95
CA PRO A 304 -0.72 -12.57 1.33
C PRO A 304 -0.09 -11.67 0.27
N SER A 305 1.21 -11.40 0.42
CA SER A 305 1.86 -10.29 -0.27
C SER A 305 3.25 -10.63 -0.78
N ILE A 306 3.62 -10.04 -1.92
CA ILE A 306 4.97 -10.10 -2.51
C ILE A 306 5.37 -8.74 -3.06
N ARG A 307 6.67 -8.45 -3.07
CA ARG A 307 7.17 -7.13 -3.50
C ARG A 307 8.25 -7.25 -4.57
N LYS A 308 8.08 -6.50 -5.66
CA LYS A 308 9.09 -6.33 -6.71
C LYS A 308 9.79 -5.01 -6.53
N TYR A 309 11.10 -5.00 -6.54
CA TYR A 309 11.88 -3.77 -6.54
C TYR A 309 12.46 -3.50 -7.91
N SER A 310 12.62 -2.22 -8.23
CA SER A 310 13.45 -1.75 -9.33
C SER A 310 14.68 -1.03 -8.78
N TYR A 311 15.79 -1.10 -9.51
CA TYR A 311 17.03 -0.41 -9.15
C TYR A 311 17.86 -0.09 -10.40
N ASP A 312 18.69 0.95 -10.33
CA ASP A 312 19.63 1.25 -11.42
C ASP A 312 20.89 0.38 -11.29
N ARG A 313 21.20 -0.40 -12.33
CA ARG A 313 22.33 -1.33 -12.34
C ARG A 313 23.70 -0.64 -12.33
N LYS A 314 23.78 0.66 -12.63
CA LYS A 314 25.05 1.43 -12.64
C LYS A 314 25.31 2.10 -11.29
N SER A 315 24.31 2.78 -10.73
CA SER A 315 24.40 3.52 -9.46
C SER A 315 24.09 2.66 -8.24
N LEU A 316 23.42 1.51 -8.45
CA LEU A 316 22.91 0.59 -7.43
C LEU A 316 21.85 1.20 -6.50
N ILE A 317 21.28 2.34 -6.88
CA ILE A 317 20.21 3.00 -6.13
C ILE A 317 18.89 2.28 -6.41
N LEU A 318 18.09 2.01 -5.37
CA LEU A 318 16.72 1.53 -5.52
C LEU A 318 15.85 2.63 -6.15
N THR A 319 15.13 2.31 -7.22
CA THR A 319 14.36 3.27 -8.01
C THR A 319 12.85 3.16 -7.83
N ASP A 320 12.34 2.10 -7.22
CA ASP A 320 10.94 1.99 -6.78
C ASP A 320 10.70 0.62 -6.14
N TYR A 321 9.48 0.40 -5.64
CA TYR A 321 8.92 -0.93 -5.52
C TYR A 321 7.43 -0.99 -5.88
N GLU A 322 7.01 -2.18 -6.30
CA GLU A 322 5.63 -2.55 -6.60
C GLU A 322 5.19 -3.62 -5.60
N GLN A 323 4.12 -3.34 -4.88
CA GLN A 323 3.47 -4.27 -3.98
C GLN A 323 2.39 -5.04 -4.76
N TYR A 324 2.37 -6.36 -4.59
CA TYR A 324 1.32 -7.23 -5.09
C TYR A 324 0.74 -8.00 -3.92
N SER A 325 -0.56 -8.28 -3.99
CA SER A 325 -1.26 -9.05 -2.98
C SER A 325 -2.31 -9.97 -3.61
N LEU A 326 -2.65 -11.02 -2.86
CA LEU A 326 -3.80 -11.86 -3.16
C LEU A 326 -4.92 -11.47 -2.21
N ASN A 327 -6.09 -11.08 -2.75
CA ASN A 327 -7.26 -10.91 -1.89
C ASN A 327 -7.74 -12.28 -1.41
N LEU A 328 -7.41 -12.65 -0.17
CA LEU A 328 -7.67 -14.00 0.35
C LEU A 328 -9.17 -14.33 0.38
N HIS A 329 -10.04 -13.39 0.77
CA HIS A 329 -11.49 -13.61 0.77
C HIS A 329 -12.01 -13.89 -0.65
N ALA A 330 -11.57 -13.10 -1.64
CA ALA A 330 -11.94 -13.33 -3.03
C ALA A 330 -11.37 -14.64 -3.57
N ALA A 331 -10.13 -14.97 -3.22
CA ALA A 331 -9.47 -16.20 -3.63
C ALA A 331 -10.18 -17.44 -3.08
N GLU A 332 -10.60 -17.42 -1.82
CA GLU A 332 -11.39 -18.51 -1.23
C GLU A 332 -12.79 -18.59 -1.81
N ARG A 333 -13.47 -17.46 -1.99
CA ARG A 333 -14.82 -17.44 -2.56
C ARG A 333 -14.85 -17.97 -4.00
N THR A 334 -13.84 -17.62 -4.81
CA THR A 334 -13.78 -17.97 -6.24
C THR A 334 -12.96 -19.23 -6.51
N GLN A 335 -12.22 -19.72 -5.52
CA GLN A 335 -11.23 -20.80 -5.63
C GLN A 335 -10.16 -20.53 -6.71
N LYS A 336 -9.87 -19.25 -6.98
CA LYS A 336 -8.88 -18.77 -7.96
C LYS A 336 -7.86 -17.84 -7.30
N ASP A 337 -6.60 -18.00 -7.66
CA ASP A 337 -5.49 -17.19 -7.17
C ASP A 337 -5.20 -15.97 -8.05
N GLN A 338 -6.09 -14.99 -8.00
CA GLN A 338 -5.92 -13.72 -8.72
C GLN A 338 -5.04 -12.75 -7.92
N TRP A 339 -3.72 -12.86 -8.11
CA TRP A 339 -2.77 -11.87 -7.61
C TRP A 339 -2.88 -10.57 -8.40
N THR A 340 -3.01 -9.47 -7.69
CA THR A 340 -3.22 -8.13 -8.26
C THR A 340 -2.12 -7.18 -7.83
N PHE A 341 -1.81 -6.21 -8.69
CA PHE A 341 -1.01 -5.05 -8.31
C PHE A 341 -1.76 -4.26 -7.25
N SER A 342 -1.10 -3.97 -6.13
CA SER A 342 -1.68 -3.19 -5.02
C SER A 342 -1.32 -1.72 -5.18
N TYR A 343 -0.02 -1.41 -5.17
CA TYR A 343 0.46 -0.04 -5.34
C TYR A 343 1.94 -0.01 -5.74
N ARG A 344 2.38 1.14 -6.25
CA ARG A 344 3.80 1.47 -6.48
C ARG A 344 4.20 2.58 -5.53
N PHE A 345 5.33 2.44 -4.82
CA PHE A 345 5.73 3.35 -3.75
C PHE A 345 5.74 4.82 -4.17
N SER A 346 6.42 5.15 -5.27
CA SER A 346 6.51 6.54 -5.74
C SER A 346 5.15 7.17 -6.04
N SER A 347 4.26 6.40 -6.67
CA SER A 347 2.92 6.85 -7.06
C SER A 347 1.98 6.92 -5.87
N TRP A 348 2.06 5.98 -4.92
CA TRP A 348 1.23 5.96 -3.72
C TRP A 348 1.55 7.13 -2.81
N TYR A 349 2.83 7.38 -2.52
CA TYR A 349 3.23 8.47 -1.64
C TYR A 349 3.53 9.78 -2.38
N HIS A 350 3.30 9.89 -3.69
CA HIS A 350 3.60 11.08 -4.48
C HIS A 350 5.06 11.56 -4.27
N GLN A 351 6.00 10.62 -4.18
CA GLN A 351 7.42 10.87 -3.92
C GLN A 351 8.28 10.57 -5.15
N SER A 352 9.55 11.01 -5.09
CA SER A 352 10.57 10.60 -6.05
C SER A 352 10.65 9.08 -6.16
N LYS A 353 10.96 8.60 -7.37
CA LYS A 353 11.28 7.20 -7.64
C LYS A 353 12.50 6.74 -6.82
N GLU A 354 13.49 7.60 -6.62
CA GLU A 354 14.69 7.21 -5.86
C GLU A 354 14.36 6.86 -4.41
N LEU A 355 14.42 5.57 -4.08
CA LEU A 355 14.12 5.03 -2.76
C LEU A 355 15.41 5.03 -1.92
N THR A 356 15.70 6.20 -1.35
CA THR A 356 16.89 6.42 -0.50
C THR A 356 16.48 6.65 0.96
N SER A 357 17.41 6.41 1.90
CA SER A 357 17.22 6.73 3.32
C SER A 357 16.78 8.18 3.55
N LYS A 358 17.32 9.12 2.75
CA LYS A 358 16.99 10.55 2.81
C LYS A 358 15.54 10.82 2.37
N ASN A 359 15.11 10.23 1.26
CA ASN A 359 13.75 10.41 0.75
C ASN A 359 12.72 9.75 1.68
N LEU A 360 13.05 8.60 2.28
CA LEU A 360 12.22 7.99 3.33
C LEU A 360 12.10 8.89 4.57
N LEU A 361 13.20 9.54 4.99
CA LEU A 361 13.15 10.47 6.13
C LEU A 361 12.27 11.69 5.84
N GLN A 362 12.34 12.22 4.62
CA GLN A 362 11.46 13.31 4.16
C GLN A 362 9.99 12.86 4.13
N LEU A 363 9.71 11.66 3.64
CA LEU A 363 8.36 11.09 3.68
C LEU A 363 7.84 10.91 5.11
N ILE A 364 8.69 10.48 6.05
CA ILE A 364 8.32 10.40 7.48
C ILE A 364 7.95 11.78 8.04
N TYR A 365 8.65 12.84 7.64
CA TYR A 365 8.27 14.20 8.02
C TYR A 365 6.88 14.56 7.48
N LEU A 366 6.58 14.25 6.22
CA LEU A 366 5.26 14.46 5.62
C LEU A 366 4.16 13.66 6.33
N ILE A 367 4.44 12.39 6.68
CA ILE A 367 3.52 11.53 7.44
C ILE A 367 3.18 12.15 8.81
N ARG A 368 4.11 12.86 9.44
CA ARG A 368 3.89 13.49 10.75
C ARG A 368 3.09 14.78 10.66
N THR A 369 3.15 15.49 9.53
CA THR A 369 2.60 16.85 9.39
C THR A 369 1.40 16.95 8.46
N ASN A 370 1.08 15.89 7.71
CA ASN A 370 0.02 15.93 6.70
C ASN A 370 -0.80 14.62 6.71
N SER A 371 -2.13 14.77 6.88
CA SER A 371 -3.09 13.67 7.02
C SER A 371 -3.17 12.77 5.78
N PHE A 372 -2.93 13.31 4.57
CA PHE A 372 -2.90 12.53 3.33
C PHE A 372 -1.83 11.43 3.39
N TYR A 373 -0.61 11.81 3.76
CA TYR A 373 0.52 10.88 3.84
C TYR A 373 0.35 9.91 5.01
N LEU A 374 -0.17 10.39 6.14
CA LEU A 374 -0.50 9.55 7.29
C LEU A 374 -1.52 8.48 6.92
N LYS A 375 -2.67 8.86 6.35
CA LYS A 375 -3.73 7.93 5.93
C LYS A 375 -3.18 6.86 4.98
N ARG A 376 -2.39 7.27 4.00
CA ARG A 376 -1.75 6.36 3.04
C ARG A 376 -0.75 5.40 3.68
N PHE A 377 0.05 5.87 4.64
CA PHE A 377 0.97 5.01 5.39
C PHE A 377 0.23 4.00 6.27
N LEU A 378 -0.85 4.43 6.91
CA LEU A 378 -1.65 3.56 7.76
C LEU A 378 -2.42 2.51 6.94
N LEU A 379 -2.96 2.87 5.77
CA LEU A 379 -3.64 1.96 4.83
C LEU A 379 -2.73 0.86 4.31
N THR A 380 -1.45 1.13 4.07
CA THR A 380 -0.50 0.09 3.66
C THR A 380 -0.14 -0.82 4.83
N LYS A 381 0.07 -0.22 6.02
CA LYS A 381 0.49 -0.94 7.23
C LYS A 381 -0.59 -1.84 7.83
N HIS A 382 -1.86 -1.50 7.64
CA HIS A 382 -3.01 -2.17 8.24
C HIS A 382 -3.99 -2.60 7.16
N TYR A 383 -4.21 -3.92 7.03
CA TYR A 383 -5.09 -4.45 5.99
C TYR A 383 -6.58 -4.42 6.35
N THR A 384 -6.94 -4.64 7.62
CA THR A 384 -8.34 -4.97 7.96
C THR A 384 -9.23 -3.74 8.15
N GLU A 385 -10.40 -3.78 7.49
CA GLU A 385 -11.54 -2.86 7.65
C GLU A 385 -12.07 -2.80 9.09
N LYS A 386 -11.65 -3.74 9.96
CA LYS A 386 -12.05 -3.81 11.38
C LYS A 386 -11.04 -3.16 12.34
N ILE A 387 -9.89 -2.69 11.88
CA ILE A 387 -8.97 -1.97 12.79
C ILE A 387 -9.50 -0.54 12.96
N VAL A 388 -10.07 -0.29 14.14
CA VAL A 388 -10.16 1.06 14.69
C VAL A 388 -8.78 1.40 15.23
N LEU A 389 -8.04 2.27 14.53
CA LEU A 389 -6.82 2.85 15.08
C LEU A 389 -7.20 3.98 16.02
N THR A 390 -6.90 3.79 17.30
CA THR A 390 -6.99 4.86 18.29
C THR A 390 -5.88 5.89 18.05
N ASN A 391 -6.12 7.14 18.44
CA ASN A 391 -5.10 8.20 18.41
C ASN A 391 -3.79 7.77 19.10
N HIS A 392 -3.89 7.05 20.23
CA HIS A 392 -2.73 6.48 20.93
C HIS A 392 -1.89 5.54 20.03
N ARG A 393 -2.52 4.65 19.25
CA ARG A 393 -1.80 3.76 18.32
C ARG A 393 -1.17 4.51 17.16
N ILE A 394 -1.82 5.58 16.69
CA ILE A 394 -1.26 6.46 15.65
C ILE A 394 -0.01 7.17 16.20
N VAL A 395 -0.09 7.75 17.40
CA VAL A 395 1.05 8.40 18.07
C VAL A 395 2.21 7.43 18.28
N GLN A 396 1.95 6.22 18.77
CA GLN A 396 2.97 5.16 18.87
C GLN A 396 3.61 4.88 17.51
N THR A 397 2.80 4.69 16.47
CA THR A 397 3.30 4.45 15.13
C THR A 397 4.21 5.59 14.65
N LEU A 398 3.80 6.84 14.83
CA LEU A 398 4.57 8.04 14.42
C LEU A 398 5.90 8.17 15.16
N CYS A 399 5.94 7.88 16.46
CA CYS A 399 7.17 7.88 17.25
C CYS A 399 8.13 6.78 16.77
N ALA A 400 7.61 5.57 16.54
CA ALA A 400 8.42 4.41 16.15
C ALA A 400 9.04 4.50 14.75
N LEU A 401 8.57 5.41 13.88
CA LEU A 401 9.15 5.64 12.55
C LEU A 401 10.64 6.02 12.60
N THR A 402 11.07 6.72 13.65
CA THR A 402 12.47 7.15 13.81
C THR A 402 13.09 6.83 15.17
N LEU A 403 12.30 6.42 16.16
CA LEU A 403 12.77 6.17 17.52
C LEU A 403 12.92 4.67 17.77
N PHE A 404 14.18 4.26 17.89
CA PHE A 404 14.59 2.87 18.07
C PHE A 404 14.90 2.58 19.54
N ASN A 405 15.30 3.61 20.29
CA ASN A 405 15.42 3.51 21.73
C ASN A 405 14.03 3.53 22.38
N PHE A 406 13.77 2.55 23.24
CA PHE A 406 12.46 2.40 23.89
C PHE A 406 12.11 3.56 24.82
N ASP A 407 13.08 4.11 25.56
CA ASP A 407 12.82 5.21 26.50
C ASP A 407 12.53 6.51 25.76
N GLU A 408 13.26 6.79 24.67
CA GLU A 408 12.98 7.93 23.78
C GLU A 408 11.61 7.79 23.12
N PHE A 409 11.28 6.60 22.64
CA PHE A 409 9.97 6.28 22.09
C PHE A 409 8.85 6.54 23.11
N MET A 410 8.96 6.01 24.32
CA MET A 410 7.95 6.20 25.38
C MET A 410 7.85 7.67 25.82
N SER A 411 8.96 8.41 25.78
CA SER A 411 8.95 9.86 26.03
C SER A 411 8.19 10.60 24.92
N CYS A 412 8.46 10.27 23.65
CA CYS A 412 7.77 10.83 22.50
C CYS A 412 6.26 10.61 22.58
N THR A 413 5.82 9.37 22.86
CA THR A 413 4.38 9.06 22.91
C THR A 413 3.68 9.88 24.00
N ARG A 414 4.23 9.90 25.22
CA ARG A 414 3.68 10.69 26.35
C ARG A 414 3.62 12.18 26.04
N VAL A 415 4.65 12.73 25.40
CA VAL A 415 4.71 14.17 25.05
C VAL A 415 3.65 14.51 24.01
N LEU A 416 3.50 13.71 22.95
CA LEU A 416 2.52 13.96 21.89
C LEU A 416 1.08 13.80 22.40
N GLU A 417 0.83 12.79 23.24
CA GLU A 417 -0.47 12.60 23.89
C GLU A 417 -0.82 13.77 24.83
N LYS A 418 0.13 14.21 25.66
CA LYS A 418 -0.09 15.36 26.58
C LYS A 418 -0.36 16.67 25.83
N LYS A 419 0.24 16.84 24.64
CA LYS A 419 -0.01 18.00 23.78
C LYS A 419 -1.38 17.97 23.10
N GLY A 420 -2.16 16.90 23.29
CA GLY A 420 -3.48 16.77 22.67
C GLY A 420 -3.40 16.68 21.15
N VAL A 421 -2.30 16.17 20.58
CA VAL A 421 -2.22 15.94 19.13
C VAL A 421 -3.27 14.89 18.79
N GLN A 422 -4.29 15.28 18.03
CA GLN A 422 -5.36 14.40 17.58
C GLN A 422 -5.19 14.10 16.10
N TYR A 423 -5.13 12.81 15.82
CA TYR A 423 -5.36 12.24 14.50
C TYR A 423 -6.68 11.48 14.65
N ASP A 424 -7.74 11.98 14.02
CA ASP A 424 -9.09 11.43 14.17
C ASP A 424 -9.11 9.90 13.94
N ASN A 425 -10.11 9.21 14.46
CA ASN A 425 -10.29 7.77 14.26
C ASN A 425 -10.47 7.48 12.75
N ILE A 426 -9.36 7.25 12.03
CA ILE A 426 -9.38 6.98 10.60
C ILE A 426 -10.02 5.61 10.39
N ALA A 427 -11.27 5.60 9.91
CA ALA A 427 -11.88 4.41 9.32
C ALA A 427 -11.19 4.13 7.98
N PHE A 428 -10.68 2.91 7.81
CA PHE A 428 -9.98 2.50 6.59
C PHE A 428 -10.98 2.08 5.52
N ASN A 429 -11.31 2.99 4.60
CA ASN A 429 -11.87 2.62 3.29
C ASN A 429 -10.76 2.68 2.23
N ASN A 430 -10.59 1.59 1.49
CA ASN A 430 -9.47 1.33 0.56
C ASN A 430 -9.50 2.13 -0.76
N SER A 431 -10.32 3.18 -0.88
CA SER A 431 -10.38 4.01 -2.09
C SER A 431 -9.48 5.25 -1.94
N LEU A 432 -8.30 5.24 -2.57
CA LEU A 432 -7.44 6.42 -2.68
C LEU A 432 -6.82 6.52 -4.08
N GLU A 433 -7.48 7.27 -4.95
CA GLU A 433 -7.00 7.58 -6.30
C GLU A 433 -6.09 8.82 -6.35
N SER A 434 -5.38 8.98 -7.47
CA SER A 434 -4.35 9.99 -7.72
C SER A 434 -4.62 10.73 -9.04
N LYS A 435 -4.31 12.04 -9.11
CA LYS A 435 -3.38 12.68 -10.07
C LYS A 435 -3.31 14.21 -9.93
N SER A 436 -2.22 14.78 -10.47
CA SER A 436 -1.67 16.13 -10.35
C SER A 436 -2.23 17.16 -11.33
N HIS A 437 -2.42 18.42 -10.90
CA HIS A 437 -2.72 19.60 -11.74
C HIS A 437 -1.80 20.80 -11.40
N THR A 438 -1.55 21.69 -12.37
CA THR A 438 -0.71 22.90 -12.22
C THR A 438 -1.38 23.91 -11.28
N ASP A 439 -0.63 24.80 -10.62
CA ASP A 439 -1.19 25.70 -9.59
C ASP A 439 -2.34 26.61 -10.10
N GLU A 440 -2.35 26.99 -11.38
CA GLU A 440 -3.44 27.77 -12.00
C GLU A 440 -4.68 26.93 -12.31
N THR A 441 -4.53 25.72 -12.89
CA THR A 441 -5.69 24.85 -13.15
C THR A 441 -6.26 24.27 -11.86
N LYS A 442 -5.41 24.04 -10.84
CA LYS A 442 -5.84 23.68 -9.49
C LYS A 442 -6.63 24.80 -8.83
N LYS A 443 -6.19 26.06 -8.96
CA LYS A 443 -6.92 27.22 -8.44
C LYS A 443 -8.27 27.38 -9.14
N PHE A 444 -8.31 27.31 -10.47
CA PHE A 444 -9.56 27.35 -11.23
C PHE A 444 -10.52 26.23 -10.82
N TRP A 445 -10.02 24.99 -10.74
CA TRP A 445 -10.78 23.82 -10.32
C TRP A 445 -11.41 23.99 -8.94
N HIS A 446 -10.65 24.50 -7.96
CA HIS A 446 -11.19 24.78 -6.63
C HIS A 446 -12.28 25.85 -6.64
N GLU A 447 -12.12 26.94 -7.39
CA GLU A 447 -13.15 27.99 -7.48
C GLU A 447 -14.42 27.47 -8.17
N LYS A 448 -14.27 26.65 -9.19
CA LYS A 448 -15.38 25.95 -9.86
C LYS A 448 -16.14 25.03 -8.92
N MET A 449 -15.44 24.19 -8.17
CA MET A 449 -16.08 23.29 -7.22
C MET A 449 -16.66 24.03 -6.02
N LYS A 450 -16.07 25.13 -5.56
CA LYS A 450 -16.66 26.02 -4.55
C LYS A 450 -17.97 26.64 -5.02
N HIS A 451 -18.03 27.11 -6.27
CA HIS A 451 -19.29 27.63 -6.82
C HIS A 451 -20.37 26.55 -6.80
N LEU A 452 -20.06 25.36 -7.30
CA LEU A 452 -21.00 24.23 -7.28
C LEU A 452 -21.44 23.86 -5.86
N PHE A 453 -20.54 23.90 -4.88
CA PHE A 453 -20.89 23.68 -3.46
C PHE A 453 -21.97 24.64 -2.98
N HIS A 454 -21.84 25.94 -3.26
CA HIS A 454 -22.83 26.95 -2.86
C HIS A 454 -24.18 26.81 -3.61
N LEU A 455 -24.23 26.10 -4.73
CA LEU A 455 -25.50 25.76 -5.38
C LEU A 455 -26.26 24.68 -4.60
N TYR A 456 -25.54 23.78 -3.93
CA TYR A 456 -26.13 22.70 -3.13
C TYR A 456 -26.33 23.07 -1.65
N ASP A 457 -25.56 24.02 -1.10
CA ASP A 457 -25.74 24.63 0.22
C ASP A 457 -26.80 25.75 0.11
N VAL A 458 -28.07 25.35 0.10
CA VAL A 458 -29.20 26.24 -0.24
C VAL A 458 -29.55 27.15 0.93
N ASP A 459 -29.35 26.69 2.17
CA ASP A 459 -29.59 27.48 3.37
C ASP A 459 -28.37 28.33 3.79
N ARG A 460 -27.22 28.12 3.15
CA ARG A 460 -25.96 28.87 3.32
C ARG A 460 -25.38 28.73 4.72
N ASP A 461 -25.56 27.58 5.35
CA ASP A 461 -24.98 27.28 6.66
C ASP A 461 -23.48 26.88 6.57
N GLY A 462 -22.96 26.74 5.34
CA GLY A 462 -21.59 26.38 5.05
C GLY A 462 -21.36 24.86 4.96
N SER A 463 -22.42 24.07 4.93
CA SER A 463 -22.41 22.61 4.81
C SER A 463 -23.57 22.13 3.92
N ILE A 464 -23.37 21.04 3.17
CA ILE A 464 -24.49 20.41 2.45
C ILE A 464 -25.03 19.26 3.29
N THR A 465 -26.33 19.27 3.55
CA THR A 465 -27.02 18.29 4.38
C THR A 465 -28.25 17.74 3.65
N PRO A 466 -28.89 16.65 4.14
CA PRO A 466 -30.17 16.21 3.62
C PRO A 466 -31.27 17.29 3.64
N ILE A 467 -31.15 18.30 4.53
CA ILE A 467 -32.09 19.41 4.66
C ILE A 467 -32.08 20.28 3.40
N ASP A 468 -30.89 20.56 2.84
CA ASP A 468 -30.75 21.34 1.60
C ASP A 468 -31.52 20.73 0.43
N PHE A 469 -31.53 19.40 0.34
CA PHE A 469 -32.27 18.69 -0.69
C PHE A 469 -33.79 18.74 -0.44
N GLU A 470 -34.25 18.84 0.81
CA GLU A 470 -35.67 19.09 1.09
C GLU A 470 -36.06 20.48 0.61
N ILE A 471 -35.25 21.50 0.96
CA ILE A 471 -35.48 22.89 0.56
C ILE A 471 -35.47 23.02 -0.96
N LEU A 472 -34.53 22.35 -1.64
CA LEU A 472 -34.41 22.33 -3.09
C LEU A 472 -35.64 21.69 -3.74
N ALA A 473 -36.06 20.51 -3.27
CA ALA A 473 -37.22 19.81 -3.82
C ALA A 473 -38.53 20.58 -3.61
N ASP A 474 -38.73 21.13 -2.41
CA ASP A 474 -39.92 21.92 -2.09
C ASP A 474 -40.00 23.17 -2.97
N LYS A 475 -38.89 23.89 -3.14
CA LYS A 475 -38.86 25.08 -4.00
C LYS A 475 -39.05 24.74 -5.49
N LEU A 476 -38.41 23.69 -6.01
CA LEU A 476 -38.61 23.25 -7.39
C LEU A 476 -40.05 22.81 -7.66
N SER A 477 -40.72 22.21 -6.67
CA SER A 477 -42.14 21.87 -6.77
C SER A 477 -43.06 23.10 -6.95
N THR A 478 -42.62 24.30 -6.56
CA THR A 478 -43.36 25.55 -6.77
C THR A 478 -43.24 26.10 -8.18
N LEU A 479 -42.21 25.70 -8.92
CA LEU A 479 -42.00 26.08 -10.33
C LEU A 479 -42.89 25.27 -11.30
N VAL A 480 -43.65 24.33 -10.76
CA VAL A 480 -44.41 23.31 -11.47
C VAL A 480 -45.90 23.46 -11.15
N GLY A 481 -46.77 23.21 -12.13
CA GLY A 481 -48.22 23.33 -11.96
C GLY A 481 -48.80 22.45 -10.83
N GLN A 482 -49.74 23.00 -10.04
CA GLN A 482 -50.27 22.39 -8.80
C GLN A 482 -50.92 21.01 -8.95
N ASP A 483 -51.30 20.62 -10.18
CA ASP A 483 -52.08 19.41 -10.47
C ASP A 483 -51.22 18.19 -10.85
N ASP A 484 -49.90 18.32 -10.94
CA ASP A 484 -49.02 17.25 -11.41
C ASP A 484 -48.46 16.40 -10.25
N VAL A 485 -49.30 15.47 -9.76
CA VAL A 485 -48.96 14.54 -8.65
C VAL A 485 -47.75 13.67 -8.99
N LYS A 486 -47.65 13.19 -10.25
CA LYS A 486 -46.55 12.36 -10.73
C LYS A 486 -45.22 13.12 -10.65
N ARG A 487 -45.23 14.39 -11.04
CA ARG A 487 -44.03 15.23 -11.02
C ARG A 487 -43.53 15.54 -9.60
N ARG A 488 -44.43 15.69 -8.61
CA ARG A 488 -44.02 15.80 -7.19
C ARG A 488 -43.33 14.52 -6.69
N GLU A 489 -43.80 13.36 -7.11
CA GLU A 489 -43.14 12.08 -6.81
C GLU A 489 -41.78 11.95 -7.52
N ASP A 490 -41.68 12.39 -8.77
CA ASP A 490 -40.43 12.39 -9.54
C ASP A 490 -39.37 13.32 -8.91
N TYR A 491 -39.75 14.51 -8.42
CA TYR A 491 -38.85 15.38 -7.66
C TYR A 491 -38.47 14.81 -6.30
N ALA A 492 -39.38 14.13 -5.60
CA ALA A 492 -39.08 13.45 -4.33
C ALA A 492 -38.10 12.29 -4.54
N ASN A 493 -38.20 11.57 -5.66
CA ASN A 493 -37.26 10.52 -6.04
C ASN A 493 -35.90 11.10 -6.46
N ALA A 494 -35.89 12.16 -7.27
CA ALA A 494 -34.69 12.89 -7.67
C ALA A 494 -33.95 13.45 -6.46
N ARG A 495 -34.68 14.00 -5.48
CA ARG A 495 -34.15 14.45 -4.18
C ARG A 495 -33.37 13.35 -3.48
N LYS A 496 -33.97 12.16 -3.34
CA LYS A 496 -33.34 11.04 -2.63
C LYS A 496 -32.09 10.55 -3.36
N THR A 497 -32.18 10.41 -4.69
CA THR A 497 -31.04 9.99 -5.52
C THR A 497 -29.90 11.02 -5.46
N LEU A 498 -30.20 12.31 -5.63
CA LEU A 498 -29.19 13.36 -5.62
C LEU A 498 -28.58 13.54 -4.23
N CYS A 499 -29.38 13.48 -3.16
CA CYS A 499 -28.88 13.48 -1.79
C CYS A 499 -27.94 12.29 -1.56
N GLN A 500 -28.32 11.08 -1.99
CA GLN A 500 -27.46 9.89 -1.84
C GLN A 500 -26.14 10.02 -2.60
N GLU A 501 -26.16 10.56 -3.81
CA GLU A 501 -24.95 10.76 -4.62
C GLU A 501 -24.03 11.85 -4.04
N ILE A 502 -24.60 12.97 -3.60
CA ILE A 502 -23.83 14.10 -3.05
C ILE A 502 -23.29 13.80 -1.66
N MET A 503 -24.07 13.12 -0.81
CA MET A 503 -23.61 12.71 0.52
C MET A 503 -22.46 11.70 0.50
N ARG A 504 -22.07 11.15 -0.66
CA ARG A 504 -20.81 10.39 -0.79
C ARG A 504 -19.56 11.25 -0.58
N ALA A 505 -19.69 12.57 -0.68
CA ALA A 505 -18.63 13.50 -0.35
C ALA A 505 -18.42 13.66 1.17
N ASP A 506 -19.35 13.21 2.02
CA ASP A 506 -19.22 13.21 3.49
C ASP A 506 -18.13 12.19 3.89
N ALA A 507 -16.91 12.70 4.14
CA ALA A 507 -15.73 11.87 4.30
C ALA A 507 -15.57 11.40 5.75
N ASN A 508 -16.06 12.19 6.70
CA ASN A 508 -16.01 11.91 8.14
C ASN A 508 -17.29 11.22 8.66
N LEU A 509 -18.33 11.12 7.83
CA LEU A 509 -19.65 10.52 8.10
C LEU A 509 -20.41 11.20 9.23
N ASP A 510 -20.25 12.51 9.39
CA ASP A 510 -20.94 13.31 10.40
C ASP A 510 -22.35 13.77 9.96
N GLY A 511 -22.77 13.40 8.75
CA GLY A 511 -24.10 13.68 8.20
C GLY A 511 -24.19 15.01 7.48
N LYS A 512 -23.06 15.69 7.27
CA LYS A 512 -22.95 16.92 6.47
C LYS A 512 -21.71 16.86 5.58
N VAL A 513 -21.74 17.55 4.46
CA VAL A 513 -20.57 17.70 3.58
C VAL A 513 -20.02 19.10 3.76
N THR A 514 -18.83 19.22 4.33
CA THR A 514 -18.14 20.51 4.41
C THR A 514 -17.50 20.89 3.06
N LEU A 515 -17.18 22.17 2.88
CA LEU A 515 -16.48 22.61 1.67
C LEU A 515 -15.15 21.88 1.43
N GLU A 516 -14.41 21.54 2.49
CA GLU A 516 -13.14 20.80 2.37
C GLU A 516 -13.36 19.38 1.83
N GLU A 517 -14.34 18.67 2.37
CA GLU A 517 -14.70 17.31 1.95
C GLU A 517 -15.23 17.30 0.52
N TRP A 518 -16.07 18.29 0.18
CA TRP A 518 -16.56 18.51 -1.16
C TRP A 518 -15.44 18.69 -2.18
N LEU A 519 -14.46 19.55 -1.88
CA LEU A 519 -13.33 19.83 -2.78
C LEU A 519 -12.46 18.58 -2.97
N ASN A 520 -12.16 17.85 -1.89
CA ASN A 520 -11.40 16.60 -1.96
C ASN A 520 -12.14 15.54 -2.78
N PHE A 521 -13.45 15.34 -2.53
CA PHE A 521 -14.25 14.36 -3.27
C PHE A 521 -14.26 14.66 -4.77
N HIS A 522 -14.52 15.91 -5.15
CA HIS A 522 -14.60 16.28 -6.56
C HIS A 522 -13.23 16.31 -7.24
N GLU A 523 -12.14 16.64 -6.54
CA GLU A 523 -10.77 16.50 -7.09
C GLU A 523 -10.45 15.02 -7.41
N ASN A 524 -10.81 14.10 -6.51
CA ASN A 524 -10.64 12.66 -6.75
C ASN A 524 -11.51 12.16 -7.91
N LEU A 525 -12.78 12.56 -7.93
CA LEU A 525 -13.72 12.19 -8.99
C LEU A 525 -13.22 12.65 -10.36
N ALA A 526 -12.80 13.91 -10.49
CA ALA A 526 -12.32 14.43 -11.76
C ALA A 526 -11.02 13.75 -12.21
N ASN A 527 -10.14 13.42 -11.28
CA ASN A 527 -8.93 12.64 -11.58
C ASN A 527 -9.26 11.23 -12.11
N GLU A 528 -10.37 10.63 -11.67
CA GLU A 528 -10.84 9.34 -12.16
C GLU A 528 -11.49 9.43 -13.55
N LEU A 529 -12.35 10.43 -13.75
CA LEU A 529 -13.03 10.70 -15.03
C LEU A 529 -12.05 11.11 -16.15
N ARG A 530 -10.86 11.61 -15.81
CA ARG A 530 -9.80 11.95 -16.77
C ARG A 530 -8.99 10.74 -17.25
N LYS A 531 -9.12 9.57 -16.61
CA LYS A 531 -8.38 8.37 -17.05
C LYS A 531 -9.00 7.81 -18.33
N PRO A 532 -8.19 7.31 -19.29
CA PRO A 532 -8.72 6.63 -20.46
C PRO A 532 -9.42 5.30 -20.12
N ASP A 533 -9.15 4.75 -18.93
CA ASP A 533 -9.66 3.46 -18.45
C ASP A 533 -10.53 3.65 -17.18
N THR A 534 -11.34 4.71 -17.12
CA THR A 534 -12.21 5.02 -15.98
C THR A 534 -13.05 3.82 -15.56
N ASN A 535 -13.15 3.58 -14.25
CA ASN A 535 -13.96 2.50 -13.68
C ASN A 535 -15.42 2.56 -14.19
N PRO A 536 -15.95 1.48 -14.80
CA PRO A 536 -17.34 1.41 -15.27
C PRO A 536 -18.38 1.72 -14.18
N GLU A 537 -18.10 1.38 -12.93
CA GLU A 537 -19.00 1.65 -11.80
C GLU A 537 -19.08 3.14 -11.48
N VAL A 538 -17.97 3.87 -11.59
CA VAL A 538 -17.93 5.34 -11.44
C VAL A 538 -18.69 6.01 -12.58
N LEU A 539 -18.57 5.50 -13.81
CA LEU A 539 -19.33 5.99 -14.96
C LEU A 539 -20.84 5.77 -14.79
N GLU A 540 -21.26 4.63 -14.25
CA GLU A 540 -22.68 4.35 -13.96
C GLU A 540 -23.24 5.31 -12.91
N GLN A 541 -22.51 5.52 -11.81
CA GLN A 541 -22.91 6.45 -10.74
C GLN A 541 -23.02 7.90 -11.24
N ILE A 542 -22.02 8.36 -11.99
CA ILE A 542 -22.04 9.70 -12.56
C ILE A 542 -23.15 9.84 -13.60
N SER A 543 -23.44 8.80 -14.38
CA SER A 543 -24.58 8.80 -15.30
C SER A 543 -25.91 8.95 -14.55
N GLN A 544 -26.08 8.30 -13.39
CA GLN A 544 -27.28 8.46 -12.56
C GLN A 544 -27.42 9.89 -12.02
N ARG A 545 -26.32 10.49 -11.52
CA ARG A 545 -26.29 11.90 -11.09
C ARG A 545 -26.65 12.86 -12.22
N ILE A 546 -26.07 12.66 -13.40
CA ILE A 546 -26.30 13.48 -14.59
C ILE A 546 -27.73 13.35 -15.11
N ASN A 547 -28.27 12.13 -15.16
CA ASN A 547 -29.67 11.89 -15.54
C ASN A 547 -30.63 12.58 -14.57
N THR A 548 -30.34 12.51 -13.26
CA THR A 548 -31.15 13.16 -12.24
C THR A 548 -31.10 14.68 -12.38
N ALA A 549 -29.91 15.25 -12.59
CA ALA A 549 -29.74 16.69 -12.80
C ALA A 549 -30.45 17.18 -14.07
N PHE A 550 -30.40 16.42 -15.17
CA PHE A 550 -31.13 16.73 -16.39
C PHE A 550 -32.64 16.75 -16.15
N ASN A 551 -33.19 15.70 -15.53
CA ASN A 551 -34.63 15.61 -15.23
C ASN A 551 -35.13 16.73 -14.31
N MET A 552 -34.24 17.32 -13.50
CA MET A 552 -34.59 18.47 -12.67
C MET A 552 -34.63 19.79 -13.44
N LEU A 553 -33.86 19.89 -14.54
CA LEU A 553 -33.78 21.06 -15.41
C LEU A 553 -34.80 21.06 -16.55
N ASP A 554 -35.16 19.87 -17.06
CA ASP A 554 -36.27 19.67 -17.99
C ASP A 554 -37.59 19.72 -17.22
N LEU A 555 -38.04 20.95 -16.90
CA LEU A 555 -39.21 21.19 -16.06
C LEU A 555 -40.47 20.62 -16.71
N ASN A 556 -40.56 20.61 -18.04
CA ASN A 556 -41.75 20.19 -18.77
C ASN A 556 -41.73 18.70 -19.22
N HIS A 557 -40.59 18.01 -19.10
CA HIS A 557 -40.33 16.62 -19.52
C HIS A 557 -40.51 16.36 -21.03
N ASP A 558 -40.20 17.34 -21.88
CA ASP A 558 -40.21 17.15 -23.34
C ASP A 558 -38.90 16.55 -23.87
N GLY A 559 -37.91 16.28 -23.00
CA GLY A 559 -36.60 15.76 -23.38
C GLY A 559 -35.62 16.86 -23.80
N TYR A 560 -35.96 18.12 -23.53
CA TYR A 560 -35.12 19.29 -23.82
C TYR A 560 -35.09 20.21 -22.61
N ILE A 561 -34.01 20.98 -22.48
CA ILE A 561 -33.99 22.13 -21.58
C ILE A 561 -34.20 23.38 -22.44
N ALA A 562 -35.37 23.99 -22.34
CA ALA A 562 -35.69 25.24 -23.02
C ALA A 562 -35.04 26.45 -22.31
N ILE A 563 -34.88 27.55 -23.04
CA ILE A 563 -34.26 28.77 -22.50
C ILE A 563 -35.00 29.32 -21.27
N ASP A 564 -36.34 29.22 -21.24
CA ASP A 564 -37.14 29.71 -20.10
C ASP A 564 -36.97 28.80 -18.86
N GLU A 565 -36.79 27.49 -19.05
CA GLU A 565 -36.48 26.54 -17.99
C GLU A 565 -35.08 26.75 -17.42
N TRP A 566 -34.11 27.03 -18.30
CA TRP A 566 -32.76 27.41 -17.92
C TRP A 566 -32.73 28.71 -17.12
N ILE A 567 -33.39 29.76 -17.60
CA ILE A 567 -33.48 31.06 -16.90
C ILE A 567 -34.10 30.86 -15.52
N LYS A 568 -35.27 30.21 -15.42
CA LYS A 568 -35.93 29.95 -14.13
C LYS A 568 -35.02 29.23 -13.15
N THR A 569 -34.24 28.27 -13.64
CA THR A 569 -33.32 27.50 -12.79
C THR A 569 -32.08 28.33 -12.39
N CYS A 570 -31.52 29.13 -13.29
CA CYS A 570 -30.39 30.00 -12.93
C CYS A 570 -30.80 31.16 -12.01
N GLU A 571 -31.99 31.74 -12.18
CA GLU A 571 -32.56 32.71 -11.25
C GLU A 571 -32.73 32.13 -9.84
N PHE A 572 -33.16 30.87 -9.74
CA PHE A 572 -33.21 30.15 -8.47
C PHE A 572 -31.86 30.10 -7.76
N PHE A 573 -30.78 29.93 -8.52
CA PHE A 573 -29.41 29.94 -8.01
C PHE A 573 -28.81 31.36 -7.85
N GLY A 574 -29.61 32.40 -8.03
CA GLY A 574 -29.22 33.80 -7.82
C GLY A 574 -28.45 34.43 -8.99
N VAL A 575 -28.62 33.89 -10.18
CA VAL A 575 -28.03 34.41 -11.42
C VAL A 575 -29.08 35.24 -12.14
N ASP A 576 -28.74 36.46 -12.55
CA ASP A 576 -29.69 37.33 -13.25
C ASP A 576 -30.03 36.80 -14.65
N GLU A 577 -31.24 37.10 -15.12
CA GLU A 577 -31.81 36.66 -16.41
C GLU A 577 -30.85 36.87 -17.59
N LYS A 578 -30.24 38.06 -17.69
CA LYS A 578 -29.32 38.39 -18.79
C LYS A 578 -28.05 37.53 -18.79
N THR A 579 -27.57 37.20 -17.60
CA THR A 579 -26.42 36.33 -17.38
C THR A 579 -26.77 34.86 -17.70
N ALA A 580 -27.97 34.41 -17.35
CA ALA A 580 -28.49 33.09 -17.68
C ALA A 580 -28.75 32.91 -19.20
N GLU A 581 -29.33 33.91 -19.87
CA GLU A 581 -29.50 33.92 -21.34
C GLU A 581 -28.16 33.80 -22.05
N LYS A 582 -27.16 34.59 -21.60
CA LYS A 582 -25.82 34.56 -22.17
C LYS A 582 -25.16 33.19 -22.02
N SER A 583 -25.29 32.53 -20.86
CA SER A 583 -24.72 31.20 -20.64
C SER A 583 -25.42 30.13 -21.49
N PHE A 584 -26.73 30.22 -21.67
CA PHE A 584 -27.50 29.32 -22.53
C PHE A 584 -27.05 29.41 -23.99
N HIS A 585 -26.93 30.62 -24.53
CA HIS A 585 -26.46 30.82 -25.90
C HIS A 585 -24.98 30.45 -26.13
N GLN A 586 -24.18 30.27 -25.08
CA GLN A 586 -22.83 29.74 -25.20
C GLN A 586 -22.79 28.23 -25.35
N ILE A 587 -23.80 27.50 -24.84
CA ILE A 587 -23.84 26.03 -24.86
C ILE A 587 -24.73 25.46 -25.97
N THR A 588 -25.63 26.27 -26.54
CA THR A 588 -26.48 25.91 -27.69
C THR A 588 -26.77 27.13 -28.59
N GLU A 589 -26.79 26.92 -29.90
CA GLU A 589 -27.23 27.91 -30.91
C GLU A 589 -28.75 27.83 -31.17
N GLN A 590 -29.44 26.88 -30.54
CA GLN A 590 -30.87 26.63 -30.67
C GLN A 590 -31.61 27.11 -29.40
N ASP A 591 -32.92 27.35 -29.50
CA ASP A 591 -33.76 27.76 -28.34
C ASP A 591 -34.00 26.63 -27.32
N LYS A 592 -33.39 25.47 -27.54
CA LYS A 592 -33.50 24.25 -26.72
C LYS A 592 -32.16 23.51 -26.66
N LEU A 593 -31.91 22.83 -25.56
CA LEU A 593 -30.75 21.95 -25.36
C LEU A 593 -31.22 20.49 -25.28
N GLU A 594 -30.83 19.67 -26.26
CA GLU A 594 -31.18 18.24 -26.32
C GLU A 594 -30.58 17.44 -25.16
N GLU A 595 -31.30 16.41 -24.70
CA GLU A 595 -30.91 15.54 -23.58
C GLU A 595 -29.46 15.02 -23.67
N ASP A 596 -29.09 14.36 -24.78
CA ASP A 596 -27.75 13.79 -24.94
C ASP A 596 -26.65 14.86 -24.89
N ARG A 597 -26.93 16.04 -25.46
CA ARG A 597 -25.98 17.16 -25.48
C ARG A 597 -25.83 17.77 -24.08
N ALA A 598 -26.94 17.95 -23.35
CA ALA A 598 -26.93 18.43 -21.97
C ALA A 598 -26.13 17.48 -21.06
N LYS A 599 -26.38 16.17 -21.15
CA LYS A 599 -25.68 15.16 -20.36
C LYS A 599 -24.18 15.11 -20.64
N GLN A 600 -23.79 15.24 -21.91
CA GLN A 600 -22.38 15.33 -22.28
C GLN A 600 -21.71 16.56 -21.66
N LEU A 601 -22.39 17.70 -21.67
CA LEU A 601 -21.85 18.93 -21.06
C LEU A 601 -21.73 18.81 -19.54
N PHE A 602 -22.70 18.21 -18.86
CA PHE A 602 -22.63 17.96 -17.41
C PHE A 602 -21.49 16.99 -17.06
N PHE A 603 -21.28 15.96 -17.88
CA PHE A 603 -20.17 15.03 -17.73
C PHE A 603 -18.82 15.75 -17.88
N GLU A 604 -18.66 16.55 -18.93
CA GLU A 604 -17.42 17.30 -19.16
C GLU A 604 -17.20 18.38 -18.09
N TYR A 605 -18.26 18.99 -17.54
CA TYR A 605 -18.14 19.93 -16.41
C TYR A 605 -17.48 19.28 -15.19
N LEU A 606 -17.86 18.05 -14.84
CA LEU A 606 -17.31 17.33 -13.69
C LEU A 606 -15.88 16.80 -13.91
N LYS A 607 -15.35 16.93 -15.13
CA LYS A 607 -14.06 16.37 -15.54
C LYS A 607 -13.04 17.45 -15.91
N THR A 608 -13.44 18.51 -16.60
CA THR A 608 -12.52 19.48 -17.19
C THR A 608 -11.97 20.48 -16.17
N ASP A 609 -10.65 20.64 -16.15
CA ASP A 609 -9.92 21.71 -15.45
C ASP A 609 -9.53 22.87 -16.37
N ASP A 610 -9.89 22.81 -17.66
CA ASP A 610 -9.66 23.90 -18.61
C ASP A 610 -10.64 25.06 -18.35
N PRO A 611 -10.14 26.26 -18.00
CA PRO A 611 -10.97 27.44 -17.77
C PRO A 611 -11.84 27.83 -18.97
N ASN A 612 -11.41 27.52 -20.19
CA ASN A 612 -12.08 27.93 -21.41
C ASN A 612 -13.03 26.87 -21.98
N HIS A 613 -13.20 25.73 -21.29
CA HIS A 613 -14.07 24.68 -21.78
C HIS A 613 -15.54 25.11 -21.74
N ILE A 614 -16.26 24.94 -22.86
CA ILE A 614 -17.66 25.35 -23.04
C ILE A 614 -18.61 24.81 -21.97
N SER A 615 -18.32 23.64 -21.41
CA SER A 615 -19.14 23.08 -20.33
C SER A 615 -19.15 23.95 -19.09
N ASN A 616 -18.13 24.79 -18.86
CA ASN A 616 -18.08 25.68 -17.69
C ASN A 616 -19.26 26.64 -17.64
N CYS A 617 -19.87 26.97 -18.79
CA CYS A 617 -21.09 27.77 -18.86
C CYS A 617 -22.34 27.04 -18.32
N CYS A 618 -22.26 25.72 -18.11
CA CYS A 618 -23.34 24.97 -17.47
C CYS A 618 -23.42 25.31 -15.98
N LEU A 619 -24.64 25.27 -15.43
CA LEU A 619 -24.93 25.65 -14.04
C LEU A 619 -24.55 27.10 -13.71
N CYS A 620 -24.50 27.95 -14.73
CA CYS A 620 -24.26 29.39 -14.62
C CYS A 620 -22.94 29.78 -13.92
N PHE A 621 -21.92 28.93 -14.02
CA PHE A 621 -20.53 29.29 -13.70
C PHE A 621 -19.95 30.11 -14.87
N LEU A 622 -19.57 31.37 -14.62
CA LEU A 622 -19.10 32.31 -15.64
C LEU A 622 -17.71 32.85 -15.37
#